data_AF-A0A8T4W3H3-F1
#
_entry.id   AF-A0A8T4W3H3-F1
#
_cell.length_a   1.000
_cell.length_b   1.000
_cell.length_c   1.000
_cell.angle_alpha   90.00
_cell.angle_beta   90.00
_cell.angle_gamma   90.00
#
_symmetry.space_group_name_H-M   'P 1'
#
loop_
_entity.id
_entity.type
_entity.pdbx_description
1 polymer ?
#
loop_
_entity_poly.entity_id
_entity_poly.type
_entity_poly.pdbx_seq_one_letter_code
_entity_poly.pdbx_strand_id
1 'polypeptide(L)'
;MPEGGRVQEIFIDGVSSRLENRDKYICPGCSEKITSKTKECPNCGLEFGKSYGHILKNRKNKIAAAIGTALFPGIGQLHNDQLEKSLIFLFLGVISHHYILNYISGSYIFLPIILIALLWAYFIYDAYSSVPNFAYQEGISPSNTEKSTIKAVLGSVVFPGIGQIYNGQYTKGAIMILVESIAFFYLHMTYYGFGILLEPLHALLFIAWLWAFNIYDAFMISKKINLLKGEILSLKETYRSG
;
A
#
# COMPACT_ATOMS: atom_id res chain seq x y z
N MET A 1 -30.92 -23.67 43.19
CA MET A 1 -30.41 -23.04 41.95
C MET A 1 -30.45 -21.54 42.14
N PRO A 2 -29.28 -20.88 42.22
CA PRO A 2 -28.94 -19.93 41.16
C PRO A 2 -27.43 -19.92 40.83
N GLU A 3 -27.05 -20.36 39.64
CA GLU A 3 -25.70 -20.18 39.05
C GLU A 3 -25.77 -19.36 37.75
N GLY A 4 -26.52 -18.26 37.75
CA GLY A 4 -26.74 -17.44 36.55
C GLY A 4 -25.96 -16.13 36.47
N GLY A 5 -25.35 -15.66 37.56
CA GLY A 5 -24.81 -14.29 37.65
C GLY A 5 -23.32 -14.14 37.37
N ARG A 6 -22.50 -15.17 37.62
CA ARG A 6 -21.03 -15.01 37.69
C ARG A 6 -20.33 -15.07 36.33
N VAL A 7 -21.01 -15.53 35.27
CA VAL A 7 -20.39 -15.72 33.94
C VAL A 7 -20.45 -14.44 33.08
N GLN A 8 -21.42 -13.55 33.30
CA GLN A 8 -21.51 -12.29 32.54
C GLN A 8 -20.47 -11.25 32.97
N GLU A 9 -20.14 -11.14 34.27
CA GLU A 9 -19.13 -10.19 34.75
C GLU A 9 -17.71 -10.53 34.26
N ILE A 10 -17.34 -11.82 34.26
CA ILE A 10 -16.00 -12.26 33.79
C ILE A 10 -15.83 -12.01 32.27
N PHE A 11 -16.91 -12.12 31.49
CA PHE A 11 -16.87 -11.87 30.05
C PHE A 11 -16.82 -10.38 29.71
N ILE A 12 -17.52 -9.53 30.47
CA ILE A 12 -17.49 -8.07 30.29
C ILE A 12 -16.14 -7.50 30.74
N ASP A 13 -15.58 -7.96 31.86
CA ASP A 13 -14.26 -7.53 32.34
C ASP A 13 -13.12 -8.02 31.42
N GLY A 14 -13.24 -9.23 30.87
CA GLY A 14 -12.29 -9.80 29.90
C GLY A 14 -12.32 -9.15 28.50
N VAL A 15 -13.42 -8.47 28.15
CA VAL A 15 -13.56 -7.69 26.90
C VAL A 15 -13.18 -6.22 27.14
N SER A 16 -13.55 -5.64 28.30
CA SER A 16 -13.16 -4.30 28.71
C SER A 16 -11.63 -4.17 28.84
N SER A 17 -10.98 -5.12 29.53
CA SER A 17 -9.52 -5.18 29.65
C SER A 17 -8.80 -5.43 28.31
N ARG A 18 -9.45 -6.10 27.34
CA ARG A 18 -8.91 -6.29 25.98
C ARG A 18 -9.10 -5.09 25.07
N LEU A 19 -10.04 -4.20 25.37
CA LEU A 19 -10.24 -2.93 24.67
C LEU A 19 -9.34 -1.84 25.24
N GLU A 20 -9.12 -1.82 26.55
CA GLU A 20 -8.24 -0.87 27.24
C GLU A 20 -6.75 -1.11 26.92
N ASN A 21 -6.36 -2.35 26.61
CA ASN A 21 -4.98 -2.70 26.29
C ASN A 21 -4.58 -2.45 24.81
N ARG A 22 -5.52 -2.05 23.93
CA ARG A 22 -5.23 -1.74 22.52
C ARG A 22 -4.86 -0.28 22.25
N ASP A 23 -5.05 0.58 23.23
CA ASP A 23 -4.75 2.01 23.13
C ASP A 23 -3.47 2.37 23.89
N LYS A 24 -2.53 1.44 23.99
CA LYS A 24 -1.20 1.70 24.53
C LYS A 24 -0.27 2.10 23.39
N TYR A 25 0.27 3.30 23.49
CA TYR A 25 1.27 3.85 22.57
C TYR A 25 2.58 4.01 23.33
N ILE A 26 3.69 4.10 22.62
CA ILE A 26 4.99 4.40 23.22
C ILE A 26 5.26 5.90 23.05
N CYS A 27 5.58 6.58 24.15
CA CYS A 27 5.99 7.97 24.13
C CYS A 27 7.30 8.11 23.32
N PRO A 28 7.35 8.94 22.26
CA PRO A 28 8.55 9.06 21.42
C PRO A 28 9.73 9.74 22.13
N GLY A 29 9.47 10.46 23.23
CA GLY A 29 10.50 11.11 24.03
C GLY A 29 11.24 10.15 24.96
N CYS A 30 10.50 9.35 25.74
CA CYS A 30 11.04 8.55 26.84
C CYS A 30 10.76 7.05 26.74
N SER A 31 10.10 6.60 25.68
CA SER A 31 9.68 5.20 25.47
C SER A 31 8.69 4.63 26.51
N GLU A 32 8.06 5.50 27.31
CA GLU A 32 7.06 5.10 28.29
C GLU A 32 5.74 4.67 27.61
N LYS A 33 5.04 3.69 28.19
CA LYS A 33 3.74 3.26 27.68
C LYS A 33 2.67 4.26 28.11
N ILE A 34 2.10 4.98 27.15
CA ILE A 34 1.05 5.98 27.33
C ILE A 34 -0.29 5.47 26.82
N THR A 35 -1.39 6.07 27.27
CA THR A 35 -2.73 5.76 26.77
C THR A 35 -3.14 6.75 25.68
N SER A 36 -4.00 6.37 24.74
CA SER A 36 -4.49 7.27 23.66
C SER A 36 -5.16 8.56 24.14
N LYS A 37 -5.54 8.63 25.42
CA LYS A 37 -6.27 9.75 26.04
C LYS A 37 -5.39 10.72 26.83
N THR A 38 -4.13 10.39 27.11
CA THR A 38 -3.23 11.30 27.82
C THR A 38 -2.83 12.47 26.92
N LYS A 39 -3.09 13.71 27.38
CA LYS A 39 -2.66 14.95 26.69
C LYS A 39 -1.17 15.22 26.87
N GLU A 40 -0.54 14.58 27.85
CA GLU A 40 0.85 14.79 28.21
C GLU A 40 1.44 13.45 28.69
N CYS A 41 2.70 13.17 28.38
CA CYS A 41 3.38 11.98 28.87
C CYS A 41 3.70 12.14 30.38
N PRO A 42 3.27 11.23 31.25
CA PRO A 42 3.51 11.35 32.69
C PRO A 42 4.98 11.19 33.09
N ASN A 43 5.82 10.61 32.21
CA ASN A 43 7.23 10.38 32.51
C ASN A 43 8.15 11.51 32.02
N CYS A 44 7.82 12.18 30.91
CA CYS A 44 8.70 13.19 30.33
C CYS A 44 8.04 14.53 29.98
N GLY A 45 6.78 14.73 30.36
CA GLY A 45 6.06 16.00 30.13
C GLY A 45 5.77 16.33 28.66
N LEU A 46 5.92 15.36 27.74
CA LEU A 46 5.68 15.60 26.32
C LEU A 46 4.19 15.82 26.07
N GLU A 47 3.79 17.04 25.70
CA GLU A 47 2.41 17.37 25.33
C GLU A 47 2.05 16.80 23.96
N PHE A 48 1.05 15.92 23.93
CA PHE A 48 0.40 15.45 22.72
C PHE A 48 -0.62 16.51 22.28
N GLY A 49 -0.15 17.48 21.49
CA GLY A 49 -1.02 18.51 20.92
C GLY A 49 -2.18 17.90 20.12
N LYS A 50 -3.24 18.69 19.85
CA LYS A 50 -4.42 18.28 19.05
C LYS A 50 -4.08 17.60 17.71
N SER A 51 -2.88 17.86 17.18
CA SER A 51 -2.31 17.23 15.99
C SER A 51 -2.14 15.70 16.13
N TYR A 52 -1.67 15.20 17.29
CA TYR A 52 -1.49 13.76 17.52
C TYR A 52 -2.81 13.00 17.60
N GLY A 53 -3.84 13.62 18.17
CA GLY A 53 -5.19 13.06 18.20
C GLY A 53 -5.79 12.84 16.82
N HIS A 54 -5.44 13.65 15.81
CA HIS A 54 -5.92 13.47 14.44
C HIS A 54 -5.21 12.33 13.70
N ILE A 55 -3.95 12.05 14.05
CA ILE A 55 -3.17 10.91 13.54
C ILE A 55 -3.76 9.58 14.03
N LEU A 56 -4.35 9.57 15.23
CA LEU A 56 -4.95 8.37 15.85
C LEU A 56 -6.43 8.17 15.55
N LYS A 57 -7.17 9.23 15.18
CA LYS A 57 -8.64 9.20 15.10
C LYS A 57 -9.19 8.69 13.77
N ASN A 58 -8.40 8.64 12.69
CA ASN A 58 -8.88 8.13 11.41
C ASN A 58 -8.52 6.65 11.21
N ARG A 59 -9.21 5.76 11.94
CA ARG A 59 -9.06 4.30 11.77
C ARG A 59 -9.61 3.87 10.42
N LYS A 60 -8.75 3.86 9.39
CA LYS A 60 -9.11 3.29 8.08
C LYS A 60 -9.18 1.77 8.17
N ASN A 61 -10.21 1.19 7.57
CA ASN A 61 -10.42 -0.26 7.63
C ASN A 61 -9.76 -0.93 6.41
N LYS A 62 -8.81 -1.83 6.66
CA LYS A 62 -8.09 -2.59 5.62
C LYS A 62 -9.01 -3.36 4.69
N ILE A 63 -10.02 -4.00 5.28
CA ILE A 63 -10.98 -4.80 4.55
C ILE A 63 -11.86 -3.87 3.71
N ALA A 64 -12.27 -2.72 4.24
CA ALA A 64 -13.04 -1.74 3.46
C ALA A 64 -12.25 -1.20 2.26
N ALA A 65 -10.96 -0.90 2.44
CA ALA A 65 -10.08 -0.50 1.34
C ALA A 65 -9.93 -1.61 0.29
N ALA A 66 -9.73 -2.86 0.72
CA ALA A 66 -9.64 -4.01 -0.16
C ALA A 66 -10.94 -4.24 -0.96
N ILE A 67 -12.09 -4.26 -0.28
CA ILE A 67 -13.42 -4.45 -0.89
C ILE A 67 -13.72 -3.31 -1.87
N GLY A 68 -13.44 -2.06 -1.51
CA GLY A 68 -13.63 -0.92 -2.40
C GLY A 68 -12.90 -1.13 -3.73
N THR A 69 -11.64 -1.56 -3.67
CA THR A 69 -10.82 -1.81 -4.87
C THR A 69 -11.26 -3.04 -5.66
N ALA A 70 -11.77 -4.07 -4.95
CA ALA A 70 -12.31 -5.27 -5.58
C ALA A 70 -13.58 -4.98 -6.38
N LEU A 71 -14.42 -4.04 -5.94
CA LEU A 71 -15.59 -3.58 -6.68
C LEU A 71 -15.21 -2.70 -7.86
N PHE A 72 -14.34 -1.71 -7.61
CA PHE A 72 -13.85 -0.81 -8.64
C PHE A 72 -12.38 -0.44 -8.39
N PRO A 73 -11.50 -0.62 -9.39
CA PRO A 73 -10.11 -0.18 -9.32
C PRO A 73 -9.97 1.27 -8.83
N GLY A 74 -9.13 1.47 -7.81
CA GLY A 74 -8.82 2.78 -7.24
C GLY A 74 -9.67 3.22 -6.05
N ILE A 75 -10.88 2.66 -5.83
CA ILE A 75 -11.74 3.11 -4.70
C ILE A 75 -11.08 2.87 -3.33
N GLY A 76 -10.33 1.78 -3.14
CA GLY A 76 -9.63 1.56 -1.88
C GLY A 76 -8.49 2.53 -1.63
N GLN A 77 -7.79 2.96 -2.68
CA GLN A 77 -6.77 4.01 -2.61
C GLN A 77 -7.40 5.36 -2.25
N LEU A 78 -8.61 5.65 -2.74
CA LEU A 78 -9.37 6.83 -2.32
C LEU A 78 -9.73 6.76 -0.84
N HIS A 79 -10.18 5.61 -0.35
CA HIS A 79 -10.41 5.39 1.09
C HIS A 79 -9.14 5.64 1.91
N ASN A 80 -7.96 5.40 1.32
CA ASN A 80 -6.65 5.62 1.92
C ASN A 80 -6.11 7.06 1.77
N ASP A 81 -6.92 8.02 1.29
CA ASP A 81 -6.51 9.40 0.95
C ASP A 81 -5.37 9.47 -0.08
N GLN A 82 -5.23 8.43 -0.91
CA GLN A 82 -4.23 8.36 -1.97
C GLN A 82 -4.87 8.75 -3.31
N LEU A 83 -5.33 10.00 -3.42
CA LEU A 83 -6.06 10.51 -4.60
C LEU A 83 -5.31 10.26 -5.91
N GLU A 84 -4.00 10.52 -5.94
CA GLU A 84 -3.15 10.30 -7.11
C GLU A 84 -3.18 8.83 -7.56
N LYS A 85 -2.98 7.88 -6.62
CA LYS A 85 -3.02 6.44 -6.92
C LYS A 85 -4.43 5.98 -7.30
N SER A 86 -5.45 6.52 -6.64
CA SER A 86 -6.85 6.24 -6.97
C SER A 86 -7.16 6.60 -8.43
N LEU A 87 -6.74 7.77 -8.90
CA LEU A 87 -6.99 8.21 -10.27
C LEU A 87 -6.24 7.33 -11.27
N ILE A 88 -4.98 6.98 -10.99
CA ILE A 88 -4.20 6.07 -11.83
C ILE A 88 -4.86 4.70 -11.92
N PHE A 89 -5.30 4.14 -10.79
CA PHE A 89 -5.90 2.81 -10.74
C PHE A 89 -7.29 2.76 -11.38
N LEU A 90 -8.06 3.84 -11.25
CA LEU A 90 -9.34 3.99 -11.94
C LEU A 90 -9.14 4.03 -13.45
N PHE A 91 -8.24 4.88 -13.94
CA PHE A 91 -7.90 4.98 -15.35
C PHE A 91 -7.43 3.62 -15.91
N LEU A 92 -6.61 2.93 -15.12
CA LEU A 92 -6.15 1.58 -15.41
C LEU A 92 -7.24 0.54 -15.51
N GLY A 93 -8.18 0.59 -14.57
CA GLY A 93 -9.36 -0.25 -14.57
C GLY A 93 -10.14 -0.11 -15.86
N VAL A 94 -10.37 1.14 -16.30
CA VAL A 94 -11.11 1.44 -17.54
C VAL A 94 -10.38 0.90 -18.77
N ILE A 95 -9.07 1.14 -18.89
CA ILE A 95 -8.27 0.61 -20.01
C ILE A 95 -8.35 -0.92 -20.01
N SER A 96 -8.09 -1.56 -18.87
CA SER A 96 -8.09 -3.03 -18.75
C SER A 96 -9.46 -3.64 -19.09
N HIS A 97 -10.56 -2.99 -18.68
CA HIS A 97 -11.92 -3.40 -19.05
C HIS A 97 -12.21 -3.21 -20.55
N HIS A 98 -11.70 -2.14 -21.16
CA HIS A 98 -11.80 -1.95 -22.61
C HIS A 98 -11.08 -3.08 -23.36
N TYR A 99 -9.92 -3.53 -22.86
CA TYR A 99 -9.23 -4.71 -23.39
C TYR A 99 -10.07 -6.00 -23.26
N ILE A 100 -10.76 -6.21 -22.13
CA ILE A 100 -11.66 -7.37 -21.94
C ILE A 100 -12.73 -7.43 -23.02
N LEU A 101 -13.46 -6.32 -23.22
CA LEU A 101 -14.63 -6.31 -24.10
C LEU A 101 -14.26 -6.57 -25.57
N ASN A 102 -13.08 -6.13 -26.01
CA ASN A 102 -12.62 -6.38 -27.38
C ASN A 102 -12.06 -7.81 -27.59
N TYR A 103 -11.37 -8.37 -26.59
CA TYR A 103 -10.71 -9.68 -26.70
C TYR A 103 -11.59 -10.89 -26.34
N ILE A 104 -12.81 -10.68 -25.82
CA ILE A 104 -13.83 -11.74 -25.67
C ILE A 104 -14.24 -12.37 -27.02
N SER A 105 -13.89 -11.76 -28.15
CA SER A 105 -14.24 -12.25 -29.48
C SER A 105 -13.26 -13.28 -30.09
N GLY A 106 -12.13 -13.61 -29.43
CA GLY A 106 -11.05 -14.44 -30.02
C GLY A 106 -10.61 -15.68 -29.20
N SER A 107 -9.75 -16.51 -29.81
CA SER A 107 -9.28 -17.82 -29.29
C SER A 107 -8.38 -17.77 -28.04
N TYR A 108 -7.94 -16.59 -27.59
CA TYR A 108 -6.92 -16.41 -26.54
C TYR A 108 -7.42 -15.70 -25.29
N ILE A 109 -8.72 -15.84 -24.98
CA ILE A 109 -9.39 -15.21 -23.82
C ILE A 109 -8.71 -15.50 -22.47
N PHE A 110 -8.10 -16.68 -22.30
CA PHE A 110 -7.58 -17.11 -21.00
C PHE A 110 -6.40 -16.27 -20.51
N LEU A 111 -5.47 -15.86 -21.39
CA LEU A 111 -4.25 -15.19 -20.97
C LEU A 111 -4.48 -13.72 -20.53
N PRO A 112 -5.27 -12.90 -21.24
CA PRO A 112 -5.69 -11.58 -20.76
C PRO A 112 -6.50 -11.65 -19.47
N ILE A 113 -7.39 -12.64 -19.31
CA ILE A 113 -8.15 -12.83 -18.06
C ILE A 113 -7.20 -13.04 -16.87
N ILE A 114 -6.20 -13.92 -17.02
CA ILE A 114 -5.23 -14.18 -15.96
C ILE A 114 -4.44 -12.91 -15.63
N LEU A 115 -3.95 -12.20 -16.64
CA LEU A 115 -3.15 -10.98 -16.44
C LEU A 115 -3.97 -9.89 -15.72
N ILE A 116 -5.25 -9.75 -16.07
CA ILE A 116 -6.14 -8.79 -15.41
C ILE A 116 -6.46 -9.24 -13.99
N ALA A 117 -6.72 -10.52 -13.75
CA ALA A 117 -6.94 -11.03 -12.40
C ALA A 117 -5.73 -10.75 -11.50
N LEU A 118 -4.50 -10.91 -12.02
CA LEU A 118 -3.27 -10.59 -11.31
C LEU A 118 -3.11 -9.08 -11.06
N LEU A 119 -3.38 -8.24 -12.07
CA LEU A 119 -3.35 -6.78 -11.92
C LEU A 119 -4.39 -6.29 -10.91
N TRP A 120 -5.57 -6.88 -10.90
CA TRP A 120 -6.64 -6.52 -9.98
C TRP A 120 -6.32 -6.99 -8.56
N ALA A 121 -5.77 -8.20 -8.41
CA ALA A 121 -5.24 -8.68 -7.14
C ALA A 121 -4.12 -7.76 -6.62
N TYR A 122 -3.26 -7.23 -7.50
CA TYR A 122 -2.27 -6.22 -7.14
C TYR A 122 -2.92 -4.95 -6.58
N PHE A 123 -3.96 -4.41 -7.24
CA PHE A 123 -4.64 -3.21 -6.75
C PHE A 123 -5.28 -3.43 -5.39
N ILE A 124 -5.93 -4.58 -5.17
CA ILE A 124 -6.52 -4.97 -3.89
C ILE A 124 -5.42 -5.08 -2.82
N TYR A 125 -4.31 -5.75 -3.14
CA TYR A 125 -3.17 -5.88 -2.23
C TYR A 125 -2.56 -4.52 -1.88
N ASP A 126 -2.40 -3.63 -2.86
CA ASP A 126 -1.88 -2.28 -2.64
C ASP A 126 -2.83 -1.46 -1.74
N ALA A 127 -4.15 -1.54 -1.95
CA ALA A 127 -5.13 -0.88 -1.09
C ALA A 127 -5.10 -1.42 0.34
N TYR A 128 -5.03 -2.75 0.50
CA TYR A 128 -4.97 -3.42 1.79
C TYR A 128 -3.69 -3.09 2.57
N SER A 129 -2.54 -3.16 1.90
CA SER A 129 -1.22 -2.95 2.50
C SER A 129 -0.92 -1.47 2.76
N SER A 130 -1.55 -0.57 2.01
CA SER A 130 -1.44 0.89 2.19
C SER A 130 -2.07 1.39 3.48
N VAL A 131 -3.00 0.64 4.08
CA VAL A 131 -3.49 0.97 5.42
C VAL A 131 -2.40 0.59 6.43
N PRO A 132 -1.80 1.55 7.15
CA PRO A 132 -0.80 1.22 8.16
C PRO A 132 -1.42 0.27 9.19
N ASN A 133 -0.74 -0.84 9.49
CA ASN A 133 -1.04 -1.57 10.72
C ASN A 133 -0.68 -0.65 11.88
N PHE A 134 -1.50 -0.54 12.92
CA PHE A 134 -1.15 0.28 14.10
C PHE A 134 0.17 -0.16 14.74
N ALA A 135 0.53 -1.45 14.62
CA ALA A 135 1.85 -1.98 15.00
C ALA A 135 3.03 -1.49 14.12
N TYR A 136 2.77 -0.85 12.97
CA TYR A 136 3.79 -0.35 12.04
C TYR A 136 4.20 1.11 12.32
N GLN A 137 3.41 1.87 13.08
CA GLN A 137 3.90 3.15 13.62
C GLN A 137 4.97 2.96 14.71
N GLU A 138 5.06 1.76 15.31
CA GLU A 138 6.18 1.37 16.18
C GLU A 138 7.36 0.72 15.41
N GLY A 139 7.23 0.52 14.09
CA GLY A 139 8.11 -0.38 13.32
C GLY A 139 8.61 0.15 11.97
N ILE A 140 8.27 1.37 11.55
CA ILE A 140 9.15 2.10 10.64
C ILE A 140 10.38 2.46 11.48
N SER A 141 11.32 1.53 11.60
CA SER A 141 12.71 1.95 11.66
C SER A 141 12.94 2.56 10.27
N PRO A 142 12.98 3.91 10.11
CA PRO A 142 13.44 4.45 8.85
C PRO A 142 14.78 3.75 8.61
N SER A 143 14.92 3.03 7.49
CA SER A 143 16.23 2.47 7.19
C SER A 143 17.21 3.64 7.31
N ASN A 144 18.20 3.55 8.19
CA ASN A 144 19.10 4.67 8.48
C ASN A 144 19.77 5.19 7.19
N THR A 145 19.79 4.37 6.14
CA THR A 145 20.15 4.73 4.78
C THR A 145 19.05 5.50 4.06
N GLU A 146 19.38 6.72 3.68
CA GLU A 146 18.62 7.46 2.67
C GLU A 146 18.52 6.64 1.38
N LYS A 147 17.33 6.57 0.79
CA LYS A 147 17.12 5.83 -0.46
C LYS A 147 17.29 6.80 -1.61
N SER A 148 18.21 6.48 -2.52
CA SER A 148 18.40 7.32 -3.70
C SER A 148 17.21 7.14 -4.64
N THR A 149 16.40 8.19 -4.78
CA THR A 149 15.25 8.23 -5.70
C THR A 149 15.67 7.90 -7.14
N ILE A 150 16.84 8.41 -7.56
CA ILE A 150 17.38 8.14 -8.89
C ILE A 150 17.69 6.64 -9.06
N LYS A 151 18.30 5.98 -8.06
CA LYS A 151 18.56 4.53 -8.13
C LYS A 151 17.27 3.72 -8.18
N ALA A 152 16.24 4.10 -7.43
CA ALA A 152 14.93 3.45 -7.48
C ALA A 152 14.30 3.56 -8.87
N VAL A 153 14.31 4.77 -9.46
CA VAL A 153 13.82 5.03 -10.81
C VAL A 153 14.60 4.23 -11.86
N LEU A 154 15.94 4.29 -11.83
CA LEU A 154 16.79 3.57 -12.79
C LEU A 154 16.58 2.06 -12.69
N GLY A 155 16.36 1.53 -11.49
CA GLY A 155 15.96 0.13 -11.30
C GLY A 155 14.71 -0.21 -12.11
N SER A 156 13.62 0.55 -11.93
CA SER A 156 12.37 0.33 -12.68
C SER A 156 12.48 0.61 -14.19
N VAL A 157 13.40 1.49 -14.61
CA VAL A 157 13.70 1.71 -16.04
C VAL A 157 14.39 0.48 -16.65
N VAL A 158 15.31 -0.16 -15.93
CA VAL A 158 15.98 -1.39 -16.43
C VAL A 158 14.98 -2.54 -16.49
N PHE A 159 14.19 -2.71 -15.43
CA PHE A 159 13.19 -3.76 -15.38
C PHE A 159 12.07 -3.41 -14.38
N PRO A 160 10.79 -3.47 -14.78
CA PRO A 160 9.65 -3.26 -13.90
C PRO A 160 9.73 -4.11 -12.62
N GLY A 161 9.52 -3.47 -11.46
CA GLY A 161 9.61 -4.13 -10.14
C GLY A 161 10.96 -4.02 -9.43
N ILE A 162 12.08 -3.74 -10.12
CA ILE A 162 13.39 -3.60 -9.45
C ILE A 162 13.42 -2.36 -8.54
N GLY A 163 12.82 -1.24 -8.94
CA GLY A 163 12.76 -0.04 -8.10
C GLY A 163 11.99 -0.26 -6.80
N GLN A 164 10.92 -1.04 -6.85
CA GLN A 164 10.13 -1.46 -5.68
C GLN A 164 10.96 -2.34 -4.74
N ILE A 165 11.75 -3.27 -5.27
CA ILE A 165 12.69 -4.10 -4.49
C ILE A 165 13.76 -3.23 -3.82
N TYR A 166 14.34 -2.26 -4.55
CA TYR A 166 15.32 -1.31 -3.98
C TYR A 166 14.75 -0.52 -2.79
N ASN A 167 13.48 -0.14 -2.90
CA ASN A 167 12.72 0.53 -1.85
C ASN A 167 12.28 -0.39 -0.70
N GLY A 168 12.64 -1.68 -0.72
CA GLY A 168 12.29 -2.67 0.30
C GLY A 168 10.87 -3.25 0.17
N GLN A 169 10.16 -2.96 -0.92
CA GLN A 169 8.82 -3.50 -1.19
C GLN A 169 8.90 -4.77 -2.04
N TYR A 170 9.54 -5.81 -1.50
CA TYR A 170 9.84 -7.05 -2.21
C TYR A 170 8.59 -7.71 -2.82
N THR A 171 7.48 -7.79 -2.08
CA THR A 171 6.24 -8.38 -2.57
C THR A 171 5.68 -7.63 -3.77
N LYS A 172 5.66 -6.29 -3.72
CA LYS A 172 5.19 -5.48 -4.86
C LYS A 172 6.10 -5.63 -6.07
N GLY A 173 7.41 -5.60 -5.85
CA GLY A 173 8.38 -5.80 -6.93
C GLY A 173 8.25 -7.16 -7.60
N ALA A 174 8.07 -8.23 -6.82
CA ALA A 174 7.87 -9.58 -7.37
C ALA A 174 6.57 -9.69 -8.20
N ILE A 175 5.48 -9.08 -7.73
CA ILE A 175 4.22 -9.05 -8.48
C ILE A 175 4.40 -8.29 -9.80
N MET A 176 5.10 -7.15 -9.78
CA MET A 176 5.36 -6.36 -10.99
C MET A 176 6.20 -7.11 -12.02
N ILE A 177 7.25 -7.79 -11.57
CA ILE A 177 8.08 -8.66 -12.42
C ILE A 177 7.23 -9.76 -13.07
N LEU A 178 6.34 -10.39 -12.29
CA LEU A 178 5.48 -11.46 -12.78
C LEU A 178 4.47 -10.95 -13.83
N VAL A 179 3.78 -9.84 -13.54
CA VAL A 179 2.81 -9.23 -14.47
C VAL A 179 3.49 -8.86 -15.79
N GLU A 180 4.67 -8.24 -15.72
CA GLU A 180 5.44 -7.85 -16.89
C GLU A 180 5.90 -9.05 -17.72
N SER A 181 6.37 -10.11 -17.06
CA SER A 181 6.80 -11.34 -17.73
C SER A 181 5.65 -11.99 -18.51
N ILE A 182 4.43 -11.98 -17.95
CA ILE A 182 3.23 -12.50 -18.62
C ILE A 182 2.84 -11.58 -19.79
N ALA A 183 2.95 -10.26 -19.64
CA ALA A 183 2.68 -9.30 -20.72
C ALA A 183 3.63 -9.50 -21.92
N PHE A 184 4.93 -9.66 -21.67
CA PHE A 184 5.91 -9.96 -22.72
C PHE A 184 5.66 -11.32 -23.38
N PHE A 185 5.30 -12.34 -22.61
CA PHE A 185 4.93 -13.64 -23.15
C PHE A 185 3.71 -13.53 -24.06
N TYR A 186 2.68 -12.78 -23.65
CA TYR A 186 1.51 -12.49 -24.49
C TYR A 186 1.88 -11.77 -25.79
N LEU A 187 2.72 -10.73 -25.71
CA LEU A 187 3.23 -10.01 -26.89
C LEU A 187 3.99 -10.97 -27.83
N HIS A 188 4.82 -11.85 -27.28
CA HIS A 188 5.57 -12.84 -28.06
C HIS A 188 4.61 -13.81 -28.78
N MET A 189 3.63 -14.37 -28.07
CA MET A 189 2.65 -15.30 -28.63
C MET A 189 1.79 -14.65 -29.72
N THR A 190 1.39 -13.39 -29.55
CA THR A 190 0.61 -12.65 -30.55
C THR A 190 1.44 -12.28 -31.78
N TYR A 191 2.69 -11.84 -31.59
CA TYR A 191 3.60 -11.50 -32.68
C TYR A 191 3.96 -12.71 -33.56
N TYR A 192 4.31 -13.85 -32.95
CA TYR A 192 4.73 -15.05 -33.68
C TYR A 192 3.58 -16.00 -34.06
N GLY A 193 2.43 -15.93 -33.38
CA GLY A 193 1.33 -16.86 -33.56
C GLY A 193 0.35 -16.54 -34.68
N PHE A 194 0.19 -15.27 -35.08
CA PHE A 194 -0.92 -14.86 -35.96
C PHE A 194 -0.56 -13.98 -37.16
N GLY A 195 0.63 -13.37 -37.21
CA GLY A 195 1.07 -12.60 -38.39
C GLY A 195 0.25 -11.35 -38.76
N ILE A 196 -0.66 -10.89 -37.88
CA ILE A 196 -1.47 -9.69 -38.09
C ILE A 196 -0.79 -8.49 -37.42
N LEU A 197 -0.42 -7.48 -38.22
CA LEU A 197 0.39 -6.32 -37.80
C LEU A 197 -0.31 -5.30 -36.88
N LEU A 198 -1.64 -5.32 -36.76
CA LEU A 198 -2.39 -4.34 -35.95
C LEU A 198 -2.59 -4.73 -34.47
N GLU A 199 -2.54 -6.02 -34.16
CA GLU A 199 -2.64 -6.57 -32.80
C GLU A 199 -1.46 -6.19 -31.87
N PRO A 200 -0.18 -6.19 -32.30
CA PRO A 200 0.95 -5.99 -31.39
C PRO A 200 1.06 -4.55 -30.86
N LEU A 201 0.48 -3.55 -31.55
CA LEU A 201 0.56 -2.16 -31.11
C LEU A 201 -0.09 -1.96 -29.74
N HIS A 202 -1.25 -2.57 -29.49
CA HIS A 202 -1.96 -2.45 -28.23
C HIS A 202 -1.19 -3.10 -27.07
N ALA A 203 -0.64 -4.29 -27.30
CA ALA A 203 0.23 -4.97 -26.33
C ALA A 203 1.49 -4.15 -26.01
N LEU A 204 2.12 -3.53 -27.02
CA LEU A 204 3.26 -2.63 -26.84
C LEU A 204 2.89 -1.38 -26.05
N LEU A 205 1.74 -0.76 -26.34
CA LEU A 205 1.25 0.39 -25.59
C LEU A 205 0.94 0.03 -24.13
N PHE A 206 0.35 -1.14 -23.89
CA PHE A 206 0.08 -1.64 -22.54
C PHE A 206 1.37 -1.90 -21.75
N ILE A 207 2.37 -2.53 -22.37
CA ILE A 207 3.70 -2.76 -21.77
C ILE A 207 4.40 -1.43 -21.46
N ALA A 208 4.48 -0.52 -22.44
CA ALA A 208 5.09 0.79 -22.25
C ALA A 208 4.41 1.57 -21.12
N TRP A 209 3.07 1.46 -21.02
CA TRP A 209 2.29 2.09 -19.97
C TRP A 209 2.55 1.45 -18.59
N LEU A 210 2.56 0.11 -18.48
CA LEU A 210 2.91 -0.62 -17.24
C LEU A 210 4.31 -0.24 -16.74
N TRP A 211 5.24 -0.08 -17.68
CA TRP A 211 6.60 0.33 -17.40
C TRP A 211 6.66 1.75 -16.82
N ALA A 212 5.96 2.71 -17.44
CA ALA A 212 5.86 4.08 -16.95
C ALA A 212 5.24 4.13 -15.54
N PHE A 213 4.19 3.35 -15.29
CA PHE A 213 3.59 3.23 -13.97
C PHE A 213 4.58 2.69 -12.92
N ASN A 214 5.36 1.66 -13.27
CA ASN A 214 6.36 1.08 -12.38
C ASN A 214 7.47 2.07 -11.99
N ILE A 215 7.88 2.92 -12.94
CA ILE A 215 8.85 3.99 -12.70
C ILE A 215 8.27 5.04 -11.74
N TYR A 216 7.03 5.47 -12.00
CA TYR A 216 6.33 6.45 -11.17
C TYR A 216 6.14 5.94 -9.72
N ASP A 217 5.66 4.70 -9.53
CA ASP A 217 5.43 4.15 -8.20
C ASP A 217 6.74 4.02 -7.41
N ALA A 218 7.83 3.57 -8.04
CA ALA A 218 9.15 3.49 -7.42
C ALA A 218 9.66 4.88 -6.98
N PHE A 219 9.46 5.92 -7.79
CA PHE A 219 9.79 7.31 -7.45
C PHE A 219 9.00 7.81 -6.23
N MET A 220 7.68 7.62 -6.24
CA MET A 220 6.82 8.12 -5.17
C MET A 220 7.13 7.46 -3.83
N ILE A 221 7.44 6.16 -3.85
CA ILE A 221 7.82 5.43 -2.64
C ILE A 221 9.16 5.95 -2.08
N SER A 222 10.19 6.12 -2.92
CA SER A 222 11.49 6.59 -2.43
C SER A 222 11.40 8.02 -1.88
N LYS A 223 10.66 8.90 -2.55
CA LYS A 223 10.39 10.27 -2.08
C LYS A 223 9.70 10.25 -0.71
N LYS A 224 8.67 9.41 -0.54
CA LYS A 224 7.96 9.28 0.74
C LYS A 224 8.87 8.78 1.87
N ILE A 225 9.74 7.80 1.60
CA ILE A 225 10.72 7.29 2.58
C ILE A 225 11.66 8.41 3.04
N ASN A 226 12.17 9.22 2.10
CA ASN A 226 13.10 10.31 2.43
C ASN A 226 12.43 11.45 3.20
N LEU A 227 11.18 11.81 2.85
CA LEU A 227 10.41 12.82 3.58
C LEU A 227 10.17 12.41 5.04
N LEU A 228 9.71 11.16 5.26
CA LEU A 228 9.49 10.63 6.61
C LEU A 228 10.78 10.61 7.45
N LYS A 229 11.92 10.30 6.82
CA LYS A 229 13.22 10.34 7.51
C LYS A 229 13.55 11.77 7.97
N GLY A 230 13.33 12.78 7.13
CA GLY A 230 13.56 14.18 7.46
C GLY A 230 12.71 14.65 8.64
N GLU A 231 11.41 14.33 8.63
CA GLU A 231 10.50 14.64 9.74
C GLU A 231 10.96 14.00 11.06
N ILE A 232 11.32 12.71 11.04
CA ILE A 232 11.81 12.00 12.23
C ILE A 232 13.10 12.63 12.79
N LEU A 233 14.02 13.05 11.92
CA LEU A 233 15.26 13.71 12.34
C LEU A 233 14.97 15.06 13.01
N SER A 234 14.08 15.88 12.43
CA SER A 234 13.69 17.17 13.01
C SER A 234 13.02 17.05 14.39
N LEU A 235 12.24 15.99 14.61
CA LEU A 235 11.63 15.70 15.90
C LEU A 235 12.67 15.29 16.95
N LYS A 236 13.67 14.49 16.55
CA LYS A 236 14.76 14.07 17.44
C LYS A 236 15.65 15.25 17.87
N GLU A 237 15.88 16.21 16.98
CA GLU A 237 16.66 17.42 17.30
C GLU A 237 15.91 18.30 18.29
N THR A 238 14.63 18.59 18.02
CA THR A 238 13.76 19.38 18.93
C THR A 238 13.73 18.80 20.35
N TYR A 239 13.66 17.47 20.47
CA TYR A 239 13.62 16.80 21.77
C TYR A 239 14.97 16.77 22.50
N ARG A 240 16.09 16.83 21.79
CA ARG A 240 17.42 16.91 22.42
C ARG A 240 17.73 18.32 22.96
N SER A 241 17.05 19.34 22.45
CA SER A 241 17.30 20.74 22.80
C SER A 241 16.40 21.31 23.90
N GLY A 242 15.39 20.57 24.34
CA GLY A 242 14.48 20.96 25.43
C GLY A 242 14.68 20.08 26.66
#